data_AF-A0A1I6TIR5-F1
#
_entry.id   AF-A0A1I6TIR5-F1
#
_cell.length_a   1.000
_cell.length_b   1.000
_cell.length_c   1.000
_cell.angle_alpha   90.00
_cell.angle_beta   90.00
_cell.angle_gamma   90.00
#
_symmetry.space_group_name_H-M   'P 1'
#
loop_
_entity.id
_entity.type
_entity.pdbx_description
1 polymer ?
#
loop_
_entity_poly.entity_id
_entity_poly.type
_entity_poly.pdbx_seq_one_letter_code
_entity_poly.pdbx_strand_id
1 'polypeptide(L)'
;MSSTDVRQDVPASPAASAMLDAVHPFDARGVARRFRHAAIFGALDVLAPGETMRFMNDHDPLPLLRQIADRYGDGFEVEYRHRSEQGVVIDFLRVE
;
A
#
# COMPACT_ATOMS: atom_id res chain seq x y z
N MET A 1 40.53 21.33 -15.08
CA MET A 1 39.36 21.92 -14.41
C MET A 1 38.18 21.73 -15.35
N SER A 2 37.70 20.49 -15.48
CA SER A 2 36.55 19.93 -14.78
C SER A 2 35.23 20.63 -15.13
N SER A 3 34.44 19.99 -15.98
CA SER A 3 33.17 19.40 -15.54
C SER A 3 32.55 18.64 -16.71
N THR A 4 32.71 17.32 -16.66
CA THR A 4 31.91 16.39 -17.45
C THR A 4 30.48 16.45 -16.94
N ASP A 5 29.56 16.83 -17.82
CA ASP A 5 28.12 16.80 -17.57
C ASP A 5 27.68 15.33 -17.46
N VAL A 6 27.60 14.83 -16.23
CA VAL A 6 27.03 13.52 -15.94
C VAL A 6 25.52 13.68 -16.04
N ARG A 7 24.97 13.42 -17.23
CA ARG A 7 23.55 13.05 -17.34
C ARG A 7 23.35 11.79 -16.52
N GLN A 8 22.85 11.97 -15.30
CA GLN A 8 22.31 10.86 -14.52
C GLN A 8 21.13 10.31 -15.30
N ASP A 9 21.35 9.14 -15.90
CA ASP A 9 20.29 8.24 -16.30
C ASP A 9 19.48 7.95 -15.03
N VAL A 10 18.30 8.56 -14.92
CA VAL A 10 17.35 8.22 -13.86
C VAL A 10 16.85 6.83 -14.21
N PRO A 11 17.18 5.77 -13.44
CA PRO A 11 16.64 4.46 -13.77
C PRO A 11 15.12 4.57 -13.64
N ALA A 12 14.42 4.37 -14.76
CA ALA A 12 13.00 4.06 -14.73
C ALA A 12 12.83 2.88 -13.77
N SER A 13 12.11 3.08 -12.67
CA SER A 13 11.87 2.06 -11.64
C SER A 13 11.53 0.72 -12.29
N PRO A 14 12.23 -0.38 -11.99
CA PRO A 14 11.91 -1.70 -12.55
C PRO A 14 10.72 -2.34 -11.82
N ALA A 15 9.75 -1.54 -11.36
CA ALA A 15 8.64 -2.02 -10.53
C ALA A 15 7.52 -2.70 -11.34
N ALA A 16 7.65 -2.81 -12.67
CA ALA A 16 6.59 -3.39 -13.50
C ALA A 16 6.76 -4.90 -13.78
N SER A 17 7.70 -5.62 -13.13
CA SER A 17 7.82 -7.08 -13.29
C SER A 17 8.50 -7.79 -12.11
N ALA A 18 8.12 -7.49 -10.87
CA ALA A 18 8.66 -8.17 -9.69
C ALA A 18 7.60 -9.06 -9.02
N MET A 19 7.57 -10.35 -9.40
CA MET A 19 6.87 -11.48 -8.74
C MET A 19 5.36 -11.30 -8.47
N LEU A 20 4.55 -12.20 -9.04
CA LEU A 20 3.08 -12.27 -8.89
C LEU A 20 2.53 -12.46 -7.46
N ASP A 21 3.31 -12.25 -6.41
CA ASP A 21 2.90 -12.30 -4.99
C ASP A 21 3.62 -11.23 -4.15
N ALA A 22 3.94 -10.07 -4.73
CA ALA A 22 4.67 -9.03 -4.02
C ALA A 22 3.85 -8.46 -2.84
N VAL A 23 4.48 -8.40 -1.66
CA VAL A 23 3.88 -7.82 -0.44
C VAL A 23 4.53 -6.47 -0.14
N HIS A 24 3.75 -5.40 -0.21
CA HIS A 24 4.16 -4.02 0.02
C HIS A 24 3.75 -3.56 1.43
N PRO A 25 4.69 -3.35 2.37
CA PRO A 25 4.33 -2.89 3.70
C PRO A 25 3.90 -1.42 3.71
N PHE A 26 2.83 -1.11 4.43
CA PHE A 26 2.32 0.25 4.66
C PHE A 26 2.02 0.46 6.15
N ASP A 27 2.84 1.26 6.85
CA ASP A 27 2.61 1.61 8.25
C ASP A 27 1.89 2.96 8.39
N ALA A 28 0.59 2.92 8.63
CA ALA A 28 -0.23 4.11 8.75
C ALA A 28 0.13 4.97 9.98
N ARG A 29 0.79 4.39 10.99
CA ARG A 29 1.20 5.10 12.21
C ARG A 29 2.27 6.15 11.90
N GLY A 30 3.11 5.89 10.89
CA GLY A 30 4.15 6.81 10.42
C GLY A 30 3.64 7.97 9.55
N VAL A 31 2.39 7.90 9.05
CA VAL A 31 1.82 8.91 8.16
C VAL A 31 0.99 9.91 8.95
N ALA A 32 1.23 11.21 8.80
CA ALA A 32 0.46 12.22 9.54
C ALA A 32 -1.05 12.14 9.22
N ARG A 33 -1.90 12.31 10.25
CA ARG A 33 -3.37 12.10 10.17
C ARG A 33 -4.04 12.75 8.96
N ARG A 34 -3.67 13.98 8.63
CA ARG A 34 -4.26 14.74 7.51
C ARG A 34 -3.95 14.15 6.13
N PHE A 35 -2.93 13.29 6.02
CA PHE A 35 -2.52 12.68 4.75
C PHE A 35 -2.84 11.18 4.68
N ARG A 36 -3.16 10.53 5.80
CA ARG A 36 -3.36 9.08 5.87
C ARG A 36 -4.31 8.53 4.81
N HIS A 37 -5.52 9.09 4.69
CA HIS A 37 -6.49 8.62 3.70
C HIS A 37 -5.94 8.70 2.28
N ALA A 38 -5.40 9.86 1.88
CA ALA A 38 -4.84 10.04 0.54
C ALA A 38 -3.69 9.06 0.27
N ALA A 39 -2.80 8.84 1.25
CA ALA A 39 -1.68 7.91 1.11
C ALA A 39 -2.14 6.45 1.02
N ILE A 40 -3.11 6.03 1.83
CA ILE A 40 -3.66 4.67 1.81
C ILE A 40 -4.34 4.38 0.47
N PHE A 41 -5.24 5.26 0.03
CA PHE A 41 -5.95 5.07 -1.24
C PHE A 41 -5.00 5.13 -2.43
N GLY A 42 -4.02 6.05 -2.41
CA GLY A 42 -2.99 6.10 -3.45
C GLY A 42 -2.14 4.84 -3.51
N ALA A 43 -1.81 4.23 -2.37
CA ALA A 43 -1.08 2.96 -2.33
C ALA A 43 -1.92 1.79 -2.86
N LEU A 44 -3.23 1.74 -2.54
CA LEU A 44 -4.15 0.74 -3.09
C LEU A 44 -4.32 0.90 -4.62
N ASP A 45 -4.46 2.14 -5.10
CA ASP A 45 -4.72 2.45 -6.52
C ASP A 45 -3.58 1.99 -7.46
N VAL A 46 -2.36 1.82 -6.96
CA VAL A 46 -1.19 1.41 -7.76
C VAL A 46 -0.89 -0.08 -7.71
N LEU A 47 -1.56 -0.86 -6.86
CA LEU A 47 -1.36 -2.31 -6.80
C LEU A 47 -1.81 -2.98 -8.10
N ALA A 48 -0.95 -3.83 -8.65
CA ALA A 48 -1.32 -4.73 -9.73
C ALA A 48 -2.08 -5.96 -9.18
N PRO A 49 -2.89 -6.65 -10.00
CA PRO A 49 -3.54 -7.89 -9.58
C PRO A 49 -2.52 -8.93 -9.12
N GLY A 50 -2.80 -9.58 -8.00
CA GLY A 50 -1.89 -10.49 -7.28
C GLY A 50 -0.97 -9.81 -6.26
N GLU A 51 -0.82 -8.48 -6.31
CA GLU A 51 -0.03 -7.77 -5.31
C GLU A 51 -0.82 -7.51 -4.03
N THR A 52 -0.11 -7.51 -2.91
CA THR A 52 -0.68 -7.31 -1.57
C THR A 52 -0.09 -6.06 -0.92
N MET A 53 -0.93 -5.19 -0.36
CA MET A 53 -0.48 -4.20 0.62
C MET A 53 -0.67 -4.73 2.04
N ARG A 54 0.43 -4.85 2.79
CA ARG A 54 0.40 -5.19 4.23
C ARG A 54 0.30 -3.93 5.07
N PHE A 55 -0.92 -3.62 5.48
CA PHE A 55 -1.29 -2.43 6.25
C PHE A 55 -1.14 -2.65 7.76
N MET A 56 -0.50 -1.71 8.46
CA MET A 56 -0.37 -1.68 9.91
C MET A 56 -1.01 -0.42 10.51
N ASN A 57 -1.80 -0.58 11.57
CA ASN A 57 -2.45 0.53 12.26
C ASN A 57 -2.55 0.28 13.76
N ASP A 58 -2.61 1.36 14.55
CA ASP A 58 -2.68 1.33 16.02
C ASP A 58 -4.06 0.98 16.58
N HIS A 59 -5.08 0.89 15.72
CA HIS A 59 -6.43 0.45 16.06
C HIS A 59 -7.11 -0.21 14.87
N ASP A 60 -8.25 -0.85 15.11
CA ASP A 60 -9.05 -1.45 14.04
C ASP A 60 -9.69 -0.38 13.13
N PRO A 61 -9.38 -0.37 11.82
CA PRO A 61 -9.80 0.67 10.91
C PRO A 61 -11.17 0.37 10.26
N LEU A 62 -12.16 -0.13 11.00
CA LEU A 62 -13.49 -0.50 10.47
C LEU A 62 -14.12 0.56 9.53
N PRO A 63 -14.08 1.87 9.84
CA PRO A 63 -14.61 2.89 8.92
C PRO A 63 -13.87 2.95 7.59
N LEU A 64 -12.55 2.75 7.59
CA LEU A 64 -11.74 2.71 6.37
C LEU A 64 -12.03 1.44 5.56
N LEU A 65 -12.18 0.28 6.22
CA LEU A 65 -12.54 -0.97 5.53
C LEU A 65 -13.86 -0.84 4.78
N ARG A 66 -14.85 -0.18 5.40
CA ARG A 66 -16.11 0.15 4.73
C ARG A 66 -15.89 1.07 3.53
N GLN A 67 -15.06 2.11 3.66
CA GLN A 67 -14.76 3.01 2.53
C GLN A 67 -14.02 2.30 1.40
N ILE A 68 -13.14 1.35 1.70
CA ILE A 68 -12.46 0.52 0.70
C ILE A 68 -13.49 -0.35 -0.02
N ALA A 69 -14.37 -1.04 0.70
CA ALA A 69 -15.44 -1.84 0.11
C ALA A 69 -16.39 -0.98 -0.75
N ASP A 70 -16.80 0.20 -0.26
CA ASP A 70 -17.67 1.13 -1.00
C ASP A 70 -17.00 1.64 -2.30
N ARG A 71 -15.67 1.81 -2.31
CA ARG A 71 -14.92 2.38 -3.44
C ARG A 71 -14.47 1.35 -4.47
N TYR A 72 -14.03 0.18 -4.03
CA TYR A 72 -13.40 -0.84 -4.87
C TYR A 72 -14.26 -2.09 -5.06
N GLY A 73 -15.38 -2.20 -4.35
CA GLY A 73 -16.22 -3.41 -4.36
C GLY A 73 -15.41 -4.63 -3.95
N ASP A 74 -15.49 -5.67 -4.77
CA ASP A 74 -14.77 -6.93 -4.57
C ASP A 74 -13.33 -6.90 -5.11
N GLY A 75 -12.80 -5.73 -5.50
CA GLY A 75 -11.45 -5.59 -6.07
C GLY A 75 -10.30 -5.88 -5.10
N PHE A 76 -10.60 -6.03 -3.80
CA PHE A 76 -9.63 -6.42 -2.77
C PHE A 76 -10.15 -7.52 -1.86
N GLU A 77 -9.35 -8.56 -1.69
CA GLU A 77 -9.48 -9.47 -0.55
C GLU A 77 -8.83 -8.87 0.70
N VAL A 78 -9.50 -8.99 1.84
CA VAL A 78 -9.07 -8.41 3.11
C VAL A 78 -8.81 -9.52 4.12
N GLU A 79 -7.55 -9.72 4.49
CA GLU A 79 -7.15 -10.73 5.46
C GLU A 79 -6.51 -10.10 6.71
N TYR A 80 -7.08 -10.36 7.88
CA TYR A 80 -6.43 -9.98 9.14
C TYR A 80 -5.31 -10.97 9.46
N ARG A 81 -4.06 -10.49 9.39
CA ARG A 81 -2.88 -11.25 9.82
C ARG A 81 -2.65 -11.14 11.32
N HIS A 82 -3.07 -10.02 11.92
CA HIS A 82 -3.05 -9.79 13.36
C HIS A 82 -4.15 -8.81 13.76
N ARG A 83 -4.80 -9.05 14.91
CA ARG A 83 -5.80 -8.15 15.48
C ARG A 83 -5.77 -8.22 17.00
N SER A 84 -5.42 -7.12 17.65
CA SER A 84 -5.49 -6.97 19.11
C SER A 84 -5.81 -5.53 19.50
N GLU A 85 -5.95 -5.28 20.81
CA GLU A 85 -6.13 -3.93 21.35
C GLU A 85 -4.94 -3.00 21.07
N GLN A 86 -3.76 -3.55 20.78
CA GLN A 86 -2.54 -2.78 20.50
C GLN A 86 -2.38 -2.40 19.02
N GLY A 87 -3.27 -2.90 18.16
CA GLY A 87 -3.25 -2.61 16.73
C GLY A 87 -3.58 -3.81 15.86
N VAL A 88 -3.54 -3.58 14.56
CA VAL A 88 -3.90 -4.56 13.54
C VAL A 88 -2.86 -4.62 12.43
N VAL A 89 -2.76 -5.80 11.81
CA VAL A 89 -2.07 -6.02 10.55
C VAL A 89 -3.06 -6.65 9.58
N ILE A 90 -3.27 -6.01 8.44
CA ILE A 90 -4.24 -6.42 7.43
C ILE A 90 -3.52 -6.52 6.09
N ASP A 91 -3.69 -7.63 5.40
CA ASP A 91 -3.27 -7.78 4.01
C ASP A 91 -4.46 -7.43 3.11
N PHE A 92 -4.24 -6.47 2.21
CA PHE A 92 -5.15 -6.10 1.12
C PHE A 92 -4.60 -6.67 -0.18
N LEU A 93 -5.14 -7.81 -0.62
CA LEU A 93 -4.73 -8.47 -1.86
C LEU A 93 -5.59 -7.96 -3.02
N ARG A 94 -4.96 -7.44 -4.07
CA ARG A 94 -5.65 -7.02 -5.30
C ARG A 94 -6.02 -8.26 -6.12
N VAL A 95 -7.31 -8.49 -6.38
CA VAL A 95 -7.76 -9.69 -7.11
C VAL A 95 -7.92 -9.50 -8.62
N GLU A 96 -8.29 -8.30 -9.09
CA GLU A 96 -8.50 -7.97 -10.52
C GLU A 96 -8.09 -6.55 -10.88
#